data_AF-A0A0V7ZCK1-F1
#
_entry.id   AF-A0A0V7ZCK1-F1
#
_cell.length_a   1.000
_cell.length_b   1.000
_cell.length_c   1.000
_cell.angle_alpha   90.00
_cell.angle_beta   90.00
_cell.angle_gamma   90.00
#
_symmetry.space_group_name_H-M   'P 1'
#
loop_
_entity.id
_entity.type
_entity.pdbx_description
1 polymer ?
#
loop_
_entity_poly.entity_id
_entity_poly.type
_entity_poly.pdbx_seq_one_letter_code
_entity_poly.pdbx_strand_id
1 'polypeptide(L)'
;MQQIIPALIKAKRNFKKISKDAVNPYFKSKYATLDCVLDATESALAEQGLTIVQIVEGYTLQTFLYHESGEFIQSNYPLPETTDSQKLGAAITYARRYAICAMLSITADEDDDGNHSSSTKSTSNKPQKLVQNKVSQNERVKKICSLLDYPLELARQWLHQNNSTNFNSLSDEVVDGFVRSICWQWGTQNGYPVEEFGCVNPGSGVERVKQWRDELVDFALQHTG
;
A
#
# COMPACT_ATOMS: atom_id res chain seq x y z
N MET A 1 25.59 -16.86 -16.29
CA MET A 1 25.62 -15.46 -15.83
C MET A 1 26.96 -14.78 -16.16
N GLN A 2 27.59 -15.11 -17.29
CA GLN A 2 28.88 -14.50 -17.64
C GLN A 2 28.70 -13.15 -18.34
N GLN A 3 27.56 -12.94 -19.01
CA GLN A 3 27.33 -11.78 -19.86
C GLN A 3 26.28 -10.82 -19.28
N ILE A 4 25.18 -11.35 -18.74
CA ILE A 4 24.07 -10.52 -18.23
C ILE A 4 24.46 -9.65 -17.03
N ILE A 5 25.26 -10.18 -16.10
CA ILE A 5 25.65 -9.43 -14.89
C ILE A 5 26.59 -8.26 -15.23
N PRO A 6 27.67 -8.45 -16.02
CA PRO A 6 28.48 -7.32 -16.48
C PRO A 6 27.69 -6.28 -17.28
N ALA A 7 26.78 -6.71 -18.15
CA ALA A 7 25.90 -5.80 -18.90
C ALA A 7 25.02 -4.97 -17.94
N LEU A 8 24.41 -5.61 -16.94
CA LEU A 8 23.53 -4.94 -15.98
C LEU A 8 24.31 -3.94 -15.11
N ILE A 9 25.54 -4.28 -14.71
CA ILE A 9 26.44 -3.37 -13.98
C ILE A 9 26.74 -2.13 -14.83
N LYS A 10 27.02 -2.29 -16.13
CA LYS A 10 27.28 -1.17 -17.03
C LYS A 10 26.03 -0.31 -17.23
N ALA A 11 24.87 -0.94 -17.47
CA ALA A 11 23.60 -0.25 -17.67
C ALA A 11 23.23 0.60 -16.46
N LYS A 12 23.37 0.04 -15.25
CA LYS A 12 23.01 0.71 -13.99
C LYS A 12 23.79 2.01 -13.75
N ARG A 13 25.01 2.13 -14.29
CA ARG A 13 25.81 3.37 -14.21
C ARG A 13 25.21 4.52 -15.02
N ASN A 14 24.42 4.19 -16.03
CA ASN A 14 23.83 5.14 -16.97
C ASN A 14 22.33 5.37 -16.73
N PHE A 15 21.75 4.80 -15.67
CA PHE A 15 20.35 5.08 -15.31
C PHE A 15 20.17 6.57 -15.03
N LYS A 16 19.11 7.14 -15.62
CA LYS A 16 18.76 8.53 -15.37
C LYS A 16 18.18 8.66 -13.97
N LYS A 17 18.24 9.88 -13.43
CA LYS A 17 17.57 10.19 -12.17
C LYS A 17 16.07 9.97 -12.32
N ILE A 18 15.50 9.16 -11.45
CA ILE A 18 14.06 8.95 -11.38
C ILE A 18 13.43 10.09 -10.60
N SER A 19 12.53 10.83 -11.25
CA SER A 19 11.70 11.83 -10.61
C SER A 19 10.43 11.19 -10.07
N LYS A 20 10.05 11.56 -8.85
CA LYS A 20 8.73 11.20 -8.31
C LYS A 20 7.72 12.20 -8.89
N ASP A 21 7.17 11.85 -10.04
CA ASP A 21 6.36 12.68 -10.93
C ASP A 21 4.87 12.67 -10.58
N ALA A 22 4.44 11.75 -9.72
CA ALA A 22 3.08 11.69 -9.22
C ALA A 22 3.03 11.93 -7.71
N VAL A 23 1.94 12.52 -7.24
CA VAL A 23 1.65 12.70 -5.83
C VAL A 23 0.55 11.72 -5.47
N ASN A 24 0.80 10.87 -4.48
CA ASN A 24 -0.23 10.05 -3.88
C ASN A 24 -1.27 10.98 -3.25
N PRO A 25 -2.53 11.04 -3.75
CA PRO A 25 -3.53 11.99 -3.26
C PRO A 25 -3.88 11.80 -1.77
N TYR A 26 -3.61 10.60 -1.24
CA TYR A 26 -3.98 10.19 0.12
C TYR A 26 -2.87 10.43 1.14
N PHE A 27 -1.61 10.25 0.73
CA PHE A 27 -0.45 10.44 1.59
C PHE A 27 0.29 11.75 1.34
N LYS A 28 -0.03 12.44 0.24
CA LYS A 28 0.75 13.56 -0.31
C LYS A 28 2.22 13.22 -0.54
N SER A 29 2.61 11.95 -0.40
CA SER A 29 3.93 11.43 -0.73
C SER A 29 4.06 11.37 -2.24
N LYS A 30 5.28 11.54 -2.72
CA LYS A 30 5.55 11.45 -4.15
C LYS A 30 5.93 10.03 -4.51
N TYR A 31 5.56 9.59 -5.70
CA TYR A 31 6.00 8.34 -6.30
C TYR A 31 6.36 8.54 -7.76
N ALA A 32 7.23 7.68 -8.29
CA ALA A 32 7.54 7.59 -9.70
C ALA A 32 6.53 6.69 -10.39
N THR A 33 5.94 7.13 -11.49
CA THR A 33 5.05 6.33 -12.35
C THR A 33 5.81 5.20 -13.06
N LEU A 34 5.08 4.23 -13.61
CA LEU A 34 5.68 3.15 -14.42
C LEU A 34 6.45 3.74 -15.61
N ASP A 35 5.87 4.71 -16.31
CA ASP A 35 6.48 5.39 -17.46
C ASP A 35 7.77 6.09 -17.05
N CYS A 36 7.78 6.80 -15.91
CA CYS A 36 8.99 7.44 -15.40
C CYS A 36 10.12 6.44 -15.09
N VAL A 37 9.79 5.25 -14.59
CA VAL A 37 10.79 4.19 -14.33
C VAL A 37 11.34 3.63 -15.64
N LEU A 38 10.48 3.40 -16.65
CA LEU A 38 10.89 2.91 -17.96
C LEU A 38 11.77 3.94 -18.68
N ASP A 39 11.34 5.20 -18.78
CA ASP A 39 12.08 6.29 -19.43
C ASP A 39 13.49 6.51 -18.83
N ALA A 40 13.63 6.23 -17.54
CA ALA A 40 14.88 6.39 -16.82
C ALA A 40 15.87 5.23 -17.03
N THR A 41 15.38 4.04 -17.39
CA THR A 41 16.16 2.79 -17.37
C THR A 41 16.32 2.14 -18.74
N GLU A 42 15.31 2.23 -19.62
CA GLU A 42 15.20 1.43 -20.84
C GLU A 42 16.34 1.70 -21.84
N SER A 43 16.69 2.98 -22.08
CA SER A 43 17.80 3.34 -22.97
C SER A 43 19.13 2.75 -22.51
N ALA A 44 19.41 2.83 -21.20
CA ALA A 44 20.66 2.34 -20.62
C ALA A 44 20.75 0.81 -20.63
N LEU A 45 19.61 0.13 -20.46
CA LEU A 45 19.51 -1.32 -20.61
C LEU A 45 19.75 -1.73 -22.07
N ALA A 46 19.05 -1.09 -23.01
CA ALA A 46 19.14 -1.41 -24.44
C ALA A 46 20.56 -1.22 -25.00
N GLU A 47 21.27 -0.16 -24.58
CA GLU A 47 22.68 0.08 -24.93
C GLU A 47 23.63 -1.05 -24.50
N GLN A 48 23.25 -1.85 -23.51
CA GLN A 48 24.01 -3.01 -23.03
C GLN A 48 23.41 -4.35 -23.47
N GLY A 49 22.52 -4.34 -24.47
CA GLY A 49 21.87 -5.56 -24.98
C GLY A 49 20.91 -6.19 -23.98
N LEU A 50 20.34 -5.41 -23.06
CA LEU A 50 19.38 -5.86 -22.07
C LEU A 50 17.96 -5.38 -22.38
N THR A 51 16.97 -6.22 -22.10
CA THR A 51 15.56 -5.86 -22.20
C THR A 51 14.73 -6.48 -21.09
N ILE A 52 13.67 -5.79 -20.67
CA ILE A 52 12.72 -6.30 -19.69
C ILE A 52 11.46 -6.76 -20.41
N VAL A 53 11.05 -8.00 -20.14
CA VAL A 53 9.81 -8.59 -20.65
C VAL A 53 8.94 -8.99 -19.46
N GLN A 54 7.66 -8.62 -19.50
CA GLN A 54 6.71 -8.93 -18.45
C GLN A 54 5.51 -9.66 -19.03
N ILE A 55 5.23 -10.85 -18.50
CA ILE A 55 4.17 -11.75 -18.98
C ILE A 55 3.25 -12.04 -17.81
N VAL A 56 1.95 -11.95 -18.05
CA VAL A 56 0.93 -12.36 -17.08
C VAL A 56 0.50 -13.78 -17.42
N GLU A 57 0.72 -14.71 -16.49
CA GLU A 57 0.32 -16.11 -16.59
C GLU A 57 -0.51 -16.47 -15.37
N GLY A 58 -1.81 -16.75 -15.59
CA GLY A 58 -2.77 -16.91 -14.51
C GLY A 58 -2.80 -15.68 -13.59
N TYR A 59 -2.55 -15.89 -12.30
CA TYR A 59 -2.47 -14.84 -11.29
C TYR A 59 -1.03 -14.50 -10.89
N THR A 60 -0.08 -14.63 -11.82
CA THR A 60 1.31 -14.27 -11.59
C THR A 60 1.83 -13.39 -12.72
N LEU A 61 2.49 -12.30 -12.35
CA LEU A 61 3.30 -11.51 -13.27
C LEU A 61 4.74 -12.04 -13.23
N GLN A 62 5.17 -12.63 -14.34
CA GLN A 62 6.56 -13.02 -14.55
C GLN A 62 7.31 -11.84 -15.17
N THR A 63 8.44 -11.47 -14.58
CA THR A 63 9.34 -10.43 -15.08
C THR A 63 10.69 -11.03 -15.41
N PHE A 64 11.10 -10.89 -16.67
CA PHE A 64 12.38 -11.34 -17.18
C PHE A 64 13.24 -10.14 -17.53
N LEU A 65 14.50 -10.17 -17.12
CA LEU A 65 15.56 -9.35 -17.68
C LEU A 65 16.38 -10.24 -18.61
N TYR A 66 16.23 -10.06 -19.91
CA TYR A 66 16.97 -10.80 -20.93
C TYR A 66 18.22 -10.04 -21.36
N HIS A 67 19.26 -10.79 -21.67
CA HIS A 67 20.44 -10.32 -22.39
C HIS A 67 20.46 -10.91 -23.80
N GLU A 68 21.05 -10.20 -24.78
CA GLU A 68 21.15 -10.64 -26.17
C GLU A 68 21.85 -12.00 -26.36
N SER A 69 22.65 -12.43 -25.39
CA SER A 69 23.26 -13.78 -25.39
C SER A 69 22.27 -14.91 -25.07
N GLY A 70 21.02 -14.60 -24.72
CA GLY A 70 20.02 -15.55 -24.25
C GLY A 70 20.04 -15.84 -22.75
N GLU A 71 20.96 -15.23 -21.99
CA GLU A 71 20.94 -15.29 -20.52
C GLU A 71 19.77 -14.45 -19.97
N PHE A 72 19.17 -14.87 -18.86
CA PHE A 72 18.10 -14.11 -18.23
C PHE A 72 18.10 -14.20 -16.70
N ILE A 73 17.50 -13.20 -16.07
CA ILE A 73 17.09 -13.20 -14.65
C ILE A 73 15.57 -13.14 -14.62
N GLN A 74 14.94 -13.97 -13.79
CA GLN A 74 13.49 -14.03 -13.65
C GLN A 74 13.06 -13.69 -12.23
N SER A 75 11.92 -12.99 -12.11
CA SER A 75 11.20 -12.75 -10.87
C SER A 75 9.70 -12.99 -11.10
N ASN A 76 9.00 -13.41 -10.05
CA ASN A 76 7.56 -13.64 -10.06
C ASN A 76 6.90 -12.73 -9.02
N TYR A 77 5.82 -12.06 -9.42
CA TYR A 77 5.02 -11.20 -8.56
C TYR A 77 3.58 -11.71 -8.53
N PRO A 78 3.01 -12.01 -7.35
CA PRO A 78 1.64 -12.50 -7.25
C PRO A 78 0.64 -11.39 -7.60
N LEU A 79 -0.33 -11.70 -8.44
CA LEU A 79 -1.45 -10.82 -8.78
C LEU A 79 -2.68 -11.22 -7.96
N PRO A 80 -3.59 -10.27 -7.67
CA PRO A 80 -4.84 -10.59 -7.02
C PRO A 80 -5.73 -11.46 -7.92
N GLU A 81 -6.33 -12.49 -7.35
CA GLU A 81 -7.35 -13.28 -8.04
C GLU A 81 -8.65 -12.47 -8.12
N THR A 82 -9.02 -12.03 -9.32
CA THR A 82 -10.25 -11.26 -9.52
C THR A 82 -10.81 -11.49 -10.91
N THR A 83 -12.14 -11.58 -11.00
CA THR A 83 -12.87 -11.62 -12.28
C THR A 83 -13.15 -10.23 -12.83
N ASP A 84 -12.85 -9.19 -12.05
CA ASP A 84 -13.01 -7.80 -12.46
C ASP A 84 -11.81 -7.35 -13.30
N SER A 85 -12.03 -7.29 -14.61
CA SER A 85 -11.00 -6.91 -15.59
C SER A 85 -10.37 -5.54 -15.33
N GLN A 86 -11.11 -4.58 -14.78
CA GLN A 86 -10.58 -3.24 -14.47
C GLN A 86 -9.66 -3.28 -13.25
N LYS A 87 -10.07 -4.00 -12.20
CA LYS A 87 -9.22 -4.21 -11.01
C LYS A 87 -7.95 -4.96 -11.36
N LEU A 88 -8.05 -5.97 -12.22
CA LEU A 88 -6.89 -6.72 -12.71
C LEU A 88 -5.93 -5.81 -13.50
N GLY A 89 -6.42 -4.98 -14.41
CA GLY A 89 -5.59 -4.04 -15.18
C GLY A 89 -4.84 -3.04 -14.29
N ALA A 90 -5.49 -2.51 -13.26
CA ALA A 90 -4.86 -1.62 -12.29
C ALA A 90 -3.78 -2.36 -11.46
N ALA A 91 -4.08 -3.59 -11.01
CA ALA A 91 -3.14 -4.42 -10.26
C ALA A 91 -1.91 -4.81 -11.09
N ILE A 92 -2.09 -5.12 -12.38
CA ILE A 92 -0.98 -5.40 -13.31
C ILE A 92 -0.10 -4.18 -13.45
N THR A 93 -0.67 -2.99 -13.65
CA THR A 93 0.11 -1.74 -13.79
C THR A 93 0.94 -1.47 -12.54
N TYR A 94 0.35 -1.68 -11.36
CA TYR A 94 1.04 -1.56 -10.08
C TYR A 94 2.17 -2.60 -9.95
N ALA A 95 1.86 -3.89 -10.13
CA ALA A 95 2.81 -4.99 -10.03
C ALA A 95 4.01 -4.83 -10.97
N ARG A 96 3.77 -4.39 -12.21
CA ARG A 96 4.82 -4.16 -13.21
C ARG A 96 5.86 -3.17 -12.72
N ARG A 97 5.41 -2.06 -12.12
CA ARG A 97 6.28 -1.02 -11.56
C ARG A 97 7.16 -1.59 -10.44
N TYR A 98 6.57 -2.25 -9.45
CA TYR A 98 7.32 -2.81 -8.33
C TYR A 98 8.27 -3.92 -8.75
N ALA A 99 7.85 -4.78 -9.69
CA ALA A 99 8.71 -5.85 -10.19
C ALA A 99 9.95 -5.30 -10.90
N ILE A 100 9.83 -4.25 -11.72
CA ILE A 100 10.96 -3.58 -12.37
C ILE A 100 11.87 -2.92 -11.32
N CYS A 101 11.27 -2.16 -10.39
CA CYS A 101 12.02 -1.48 -9.34
C CYS A 101 12.82 -2.47 -8.48
N ALA A 102 12.21 -3.59 -8.09
CA ALA A 102 12.88 -4.65 -7.34
C ALA A 102 14.01 -5.29 -8.18
N MET A 103 13.73 -5.67 -9.43
CA MET A 103 14.69 -6.31 -10.34
C MET A 103 15.94 -5.45 -10.55
N LEU A 104 15.77 -4.13 -10.68
CA LEU A 104 16.86 -3.19 -10.96
C LEU A 104 17.46 -2.57 -9.68
N SER A 105 16.90 -2.89 -8.52
CA SER A 105 17.17 -2.27 -7.21
C SER A 105 17.11 -0.74 -7.27
N ILE A 106 15.92 -0.25 -7.57
CA ILE A 106 15.55 1.16 -7.72
C ILE A 106 14.43 1.47 -6.72
N THR A 107 14.54 2.62 -6.05
CA THR A 107 13.47 3.15 -5.20
C THR A 107 12.57 4.09 -6.02
N ALA A 108 11.29 3.75 -6.15
CA ALA A 108 10.31 4.57 -6.87
C ALA A 108 9.43 5.44 -5.96
N ASP A 109 9.46 5.22 -4.64
CA ASP A 109 8.58 5.89 -3.69
C ASP A 109 9.39 6.70 -2.66
N GLU A 110 8.74 7.55 -1.85
CA GLU A 110 9.34 8.06 -0.61
C GLU A 110 9.43 6.89 0.38
N ASP A 111 10.66 6.57 0.78
CA ASP A 111 10.94 5.67 1.91
C ASP A 111 10.55 6.42 3.19
N ASP A 112 9.34 6.17 3.69
CA ASP A 112 8.78 6.79 4.91
C ASP A 112 8.93 5.84 6.11
N ASP A 113 10.04 5.10 6.17
CA ASP A 113 10.39 4.26 7.30
C ASP A 113 10.99 5.13 8.43
N GLY A 114 10.11 5.58 9.31
CA GLY A 114 10.46 5.87 10.69
C GLY A 114 10.82 7.31 11.03
N ASN A 115 9.88 8.26 10.94
CA ASN A 115 9.81 9.32 11.94
C ASN A 115 8.45 10.02 11.97
N HIS A 116 7.60 9.72 12.95
CA HIS A 116 6.83 10.74 13.68
C HIS A 116 6.36 10.19 15.03
N SER A 117 7.32 9.67 15.80
CA SER A 117 7.22 9.68 17.25
C SER A 117 7.36 11.13 17.73
N SER A 118 6.38 11.57 18.53
CA SER A 118 6.48 12.63 19.53
C SER A 118 7.31 13.88 19.19
N SER A 119 6.65 14.97 18.79
CA SER A 119 6.92 16.27 19.42
C SER A 119 5.80 17.27 19.12
N THR A 120 4.98 17.48 20.15
CA THR A 120 4.16 18.66 20.37
C THR A 120 4.98 19.93 20.12
N LYS A 121 4.62 20.72 19.10
CA LYS A 121 4.82 22.17 19.14
C LYS A 121 3.58 22.89 18.62
N SER A 122 2.84 23.39 19.60
CA SER A 122 1.89 24.48 19.49
C SER A 122 2.52 25.73 18.87
N THR A 123 1.77 26.41 18.01
CA THR A 123 1.37 27.84 18.14
C THR A 123 0.89 28.39 16.79
N SER A 124 -0.37 28.80 16.72
CA SER A 124 -0.74 30.23 16.68
C SER A 124 -2.20 30.40 16.24
N ASN A 125 -2.94 31.12 17.09
CA ASN A 125 -4.33 31.52 16.94
C ASN A 125 -4.58 32.38 15.70
N LYS A 126 -5.64 32.05 14.94
CA LYS A 126 -6.57 33.04 14.37
C LYS A 126 -8.01 32.52 14.45
N PRO A 127 -9.01 33.37 14.74
CA PRO A 127 -10.36 32.94 15.06
C PRO A 127 -11.17 32.76 13.77
N GLN A 128 -11.62 31.53 13.50
CA GLN A 128 -12.64 31.31 12.47
C GLN A 128 -13.77 30.42 13.00
N LYS A 129 -14.94 31.07 13.01
CA LYS A 129 -16.32 30.57 13.01
C LYS A 129 -16.51 29.05 13.19
N LEU A 130 -17.31 28.72 14.20
CA LEU A 130 -17.97 27.45 14.45
C LEU A 130 -18.56 26.85 13.17
N VAL A 131 -17.78 26.00 12.51
CA VAL A 131 -18.29 24.92 11.67
C VAL A 131 -18.02 23.66 12.49
N GLN A 132 -19.07 22.90 12.83
CA GLN A 132 -18.92 21.65 13.57
C GLN A 132 -17.92 20.77 12.81
N ASN A 133 -16.71 20.61 13.38
CA ASN A 133 -15.65 19.77 12.86
C ASN A 133 -16.09 18.31 12.96
N LYS A 134 -16.88 17.84 11.99
CA LYS A 134 -17.09 16.41 11.77
C LYS A 134 -15.72 15.87 11.32
N VAL A 135 -15.04 15.12 12.19
CA VAL A 135 -13.76 14.48 11.86
C VAL A 135 -13.95 13.71 10.55
N SER A 136 -13.07 13.99 9.58
CA SER A 136 -13.08 13.36 8.26
C SER A 136 -13.08 11.82 8.43
N GLN A 137 -14.05 11.11 7.84
CA GLN A 137 -14.12 9.64 7.88
C GLN A 137 -12.85 9.01 7.33
N ASN A 138 -12.21 9.62 6.33
CA ASN A 138 -10.89 9.20 5.85
C ASN A 138 -9.81 9.23 6.96
N GLU A 139 -9.82 10.27 7.79
CA GLU A 139 -8.84 10.41 8.86
C GLU A 139 -9.11 9.42 10.00
N ARG A 140 -10.39 9.22 10.34
CA ARG A 140 -10.84 8.21 11.30
C ARG A 140 -10.39 6.81 10.87
N VAL A 141 -10.71 6.40 9.65
CA VAL A 141 -10.35 5.08 9.13
C VAL A 141 -8.84 4.90 9.06
N LYS A 142 -8.10 5.90 8.59
CA LYS A 142 -6.63 5.83 8.51
C LYS A 142 -5.98 5.59 9.89
N LYS A 143 -6.45 6.29 10.92
CA LYS A 143 -5.96 6.14 12.29
C LYS A 143 -6.29 4.75 12.86
N ILE A 144 -7.48 4.22 12.56
CA ILE A 144 -7.88 2.87 12.98
C ILE A 144 -7.05 1.81 12.27
N CYS A 145 -6.81 1.94 10.97
CA CYS A 145 -5.95 0.99 10.24
C CYS A 145 -4.54 0.97 10.82
N SER A 146 -3.95 2.15 11.10
CA SER A 146 -2.63 2.23 11.76
C SER A 146 -2.62 1.64 13.17
N LEU A 147 -3.70 1.76 13.93
CA LEU A 147 -3.80 1.25 15.29
C LEU A 147 -3.84 -0.29 15.36
N LEU A 148 -4.39 -0.91 14.30
CA LEU A 148 -4.57 -2.35 14.17
C LEU A 148 -3.51 -2.98 13.23
N ASP A 149 -2.46 -2.23 12.86
CA ASP A 149 -1.48 -2.63 11.84
C ASP A 149 -2.11 -3.17 10.54
N TYR A 150 -3.30 -2.66 10.22
CA TYR A 150 -4.07 -3.05 9.04
C TYR A 150 -3.52 -2.32 7.81
N PRO A 151 -3.10 -3.03 6.75
CA PRO A 151 -2.53 -2.41 5.56
C PRO A 151 -3.52 -1.43 4.91
N LEU A 152 -3.11 -0.17 4.77
CA LEU A 152 -3.95 0.89 4.19
C LEU A 152 -4.34 0.62 2.72
N GLU A 153 -3.59 -0.24 2.03
CA GLU A 153 -3.93 -0.71 0.68
C GLU A 153 -5.19 -1.58 0.66
N LEU A 154 -5.45 -2.38 1.71
CA LEU A 154 -6.68 -3.17 1.81
C LEU A 154 -7.90 -2.27 2.05
N ALA A 155 -7.72 -1.18 2.80
CA ALA A 155 -8.76 -0.16 2.96
C ALA A 155 -9.10 0.53 1.61
N ARG A 156 -8.10 0.72 0.74
CA ARG A 156 -8.32 1.23 -0.63
C ARG A 156 -9.02 0.22 -1.51
N GLN A 157 -8.62 -1.04 -1.46
CA GLN A 157 -9.31 -2.11 -2.19
C GLN A 157 -10.78 -2.16 -1.79
N TRP A 158 -11.08 -2.03 -0.50
CA TRP A 158 -12.45 -1.98 0.00
C TRP A 158 -13.22 -0.75 -0.52
N LEU A 159 -12.61 0.43 -0.55
CA LEU A 159 -13.22 1.63 -1.14
C LEU A 159 -13.58 1.41 -2.62
N HIS A 160 -12.64 0.86 -3.39
CA HIS A 160 -12.85 0.55 -4.81
C HIS A 160 -13.95 -0.51 -5.02
N GLN A 161 -14.07 -1.50 -4.13
CA GLN A 161 -15.17 -2.46 -4.16
C GLN A 161 -16.53 -1.81 -3.91
N ASN A 162 -16.57 -0.72 -3.14
CA ASN A 162 -17.77 0.05 -2.83
C ASN A 162 -17.98 1.24 -3.80
N ASN A 163 -17.36 1.20 -4.99
CA ASN A 163 -17.42 2.25 -6.01
C ASN A 163 -17.11 3.66 -5.45
N SER A 164 -16.25 3.72 -4.44
CA SER A 164 -15.88 4.96 -3.79
C SER A 164 -14.37 5.18 -3.89
N THR A 165 -13.97 6.43 -3.99
CA THR A 165 -12.55 6.82 -4.00
C THR A 165 -12.09 7.26 -2.62
N ASN A 166 -13.01 7.48 -1.67
CA ASN A 166 -12.66 7.91 -0.31
C ASN A 166 -13.81 7.62 0.69
N PHE A 167 -13.51 7.52 1.98
CA PHE A 167 -14.50 7.20 3.01
C PHE A 167 -15.44 8.38 3.32
N ASN A 168 -15.09 9.61 2.94
CA ASN A 168 -15.96 10.78 3.15
C ASN A 168 -17.16 10.80 2.20
N SER A 169 -17.10 10.10 1.07
CA SER A 169 -18.23 9.96 0.13
C SER A 169 -19.17 8.80 0.48
N LEU A 170 -18.90 8.06 1.54
CA LEU A 170 -19.71 6.94 2.00
C LEU A 170 -20.55 7.33 3.22
N SER A 171 -21.67 6.64 3.43
CA SER A 171 -22.49 6.84 4.63
C SER A 171 -21.75 6.36 5.88
N ASP A 172 -22.04 6.98 7.03
CA ASP A 172 -21.41 6.62 8.30
C ASP A 172 -21.61 5.12 8.60
N GLU A 173 -22.76 4.54 8.26
CA GLU A 173 -23.09 3.12 8.40
C GLU A 173 -22.15 2.20 7.60
N VAL A 174 -21.84 2.59 6.35
CA VAL A 174 -20.98 1.83 5.45
C VAL A 174 -19.52 1.88 5.93
N VAL A 175 -19.07 3.05 6.39
CA VAL A 175 -17.74 3.22 7.00
C VAL A 175 -17.63 2.45 8.32
N ASP A 176 -18.68 2.45 9.14
CA ASP A 176 -18.71 1.70 10.40
C ASP A 176 -18.68 0.18 10.18
N GLY A 177 -19.33 -0.30 9.11
CA GLY A 177 -19.24 -1.69 8.66
C GLY A 177 -17.80 -2.08 8.31
N PHE A 178 -17.08 -1.22 7.58
CA PHE A 178 -15.67 -1.42 7.30
C PHE A 178 -14.82 -1.49 8.57
N VAL A 179 -14.97 -0.51 9.47
CA VAL A 179 -14.24 -0.46 10.74
C VAL A 179 -14.45 -1.73 11.56
N ARG A 180 -15.69 -2.22 11.65
CA ARG A 180 -16.00 -3.48 12.36
C ARG A 180 -15.32 -4.68 11.71
N SER A 181 -15.30 -4.73 10.38
CA SER A 181 -14.69 -5.84 9.64
C SER A 181 -13.19 -5.95 9.91
N ILE A 182 -12.47 -4.82 9.95
CA ILE A 182 -11.02 -4.81 10.19
C ILE A 182 -10.69 -5.07 11.67
N CYS A 183 -11.53 -4.61 12.61
CA CYS A 183 -11.41 -4.98 14.02
C CYS A 183 -11.54 -6.49 14.22
N TRP A 184 -12.58 -7.08 13.62
CA TRP A 184 -12.80 -8.52 13.69
C TRP A 184 -11.63 -9.30 13.11
N GLN A 185 -11.18 -8.94 11.91
CA GLN A 185 -10.05 -9.57 11.23
C GLN A 185 -8.78 -9.51 12.08
N TRP A 186 -8.48 -8.34 12.67
CA TRP A 186 -7.33 -8.19 13.55
C TRP A 186 -7.39 -9.12 14.77
N GLY A 187 -8.54 -9.19 15.43
CA GLY A 187 -8.72 -10.05 16.61
C GLY A 187 -8.55 -11.53 16.26
N THR A 188 -9.18 -12.00 15.19
CA THR A 188 -9.04 -13.38 14.71
C THR A 188 -7.60 -13.72 14.33
N GLN A 189 -6.90 -12.82 13.62
CA GLN A 189 -5.51 -13.05 13.19
C GLN A 189 -4.54 -13.17 14.37
N ASN A 190 -4.81 -12.49 15.47
CA ASN A 190 -4.01 -12.55 16.69
C ASN A 190 -4.48 -13.62 17.68
N GLY A 191 -5.48 -14.44 17.31
CA GLY A 191 -5.99 -15.53 18.14
C GLY A 191 -6.86 -15.10 19.32
N TYR A 192 -7.43 -13.88 19.27
CA TYR A 192 -8.31 -13.38 20.32
C TYR A 192 -9.78 -13.79 20.11
N PRO A 193 -10.55 -14.04 21.19
CA PRO A 193 -11.92 -14.56 21.11
C PRO A 193 -12.94 -13.47 20.76
N VAL A 194 -12.85 -12.91 19.56
CA VAL A 194 -13.74 -11.83 19.07
C VAL A 194 -15.22 -12.23 18.98
N GLU A 195 -15.52 -13.52 18.80
CA GLU A 195 -16.91 -14.04 18.77
C GLU A 195 -17.61 -13.94 20.13
N GLU A 196 -16.87 -14.15 21.20
CA GLU A 196 -17.38 -14.09 22.57
C GLU A 196 -17.36 -12.66 23.13
N PHE A 197 -16.33 -11.90 22.76
CA PHE A 197 -16.11 -10.55 23.25
C PHE A 197 -16.94 -9.47 22.50
N GLY A 198 -17.26 -9.72 21.23
CA GLY A 198 -17.98 -8.78 20.37
C GLY A 198 -17.10 -7.67 19.79
N CYS A 199 -17.72 -6.78 19.01
CA CYS A 199 -17.03 -5.73 18.24
C CYS A 199 -17.51 -4.31 18.63
N VAL A 200 -16.81 -3.30 18.13
CA VAL A 200 -17.12 -1.88 18.39
C VAL A 200 -18.51 -1.45 17.88
N ASN A 201 -19.13 -0.49 18.59
CA ASN A 201 -20.43 0.08 18.22
C ASN A 201 -20.35 0.96 16.95
N PRO A 202 -21.45 1.17 16.20
CA PRO A 202 -21.47 2.12 15.09
C PRO A 202 -21.15 3.52 15.61
N GLY A 203 -20.46 4.33 14.80
CA GLY A 203 -19.98 5.65 15.15
C GLY A 203 -18.75 5.66 16.06
N SER A 204 -18.15 4.50 16.38
CA SER A 204 -16.98 4.43 17.26
C SER A 204 -15.76 5.16 16.66
N GLY A 205 -15.30 6.20 17.35
CA GLY A 205 -14.06 6.90 17.03
C GLY A 205 -12.81 6.07 17.28
N VAL A 206 -11.65 6.64 16.97
CA VAL A 206 -10.34 5.99 17.11
C VAL A 206 -10.08 5.59 18.56
N GLU A 207 -10.43 6.45 19.52
CA GLU A 207 -10.23 6.18 20.96
C GLU A 207 -11.01 4.96 21.43
N ARG A 208 -12.26 4.80 20.96
CA ARG A 208 -13.08 3.64 21.35
C ARG A 208 -12.54 2.34 20.75
N VAL A 209 -12.05 2.37 19.51
CA VAL A 209 -11.42 1.20 18.87
C VAL A 209 -10.15 0.79 19.61
N LYS A 210 -9.34 1.77 20.05
CA LYS A 210 -8.17 1.50 20.90
C LYS A 210 -8.57 0.85 22.22
N GLN A 211 -9.56 1.42 22.90
CA GLN A 211 -10.07 0.85 24.14
C GLN A 211 -10.58 -0.58 23.93
N TRP A 212 -11.36 -0.83 22.88
CA TRP A 212 -11.87 -2.17 22.56
C TRP A 212 -10.73 -3.18 22.31
N ARG A 213 -9.70 -2.77 21.56
CA ARG A 213 -8.52 -3.59 21.28
C ARG A 213 -7.81 -3.97 22.59
N ASP A 214 -7.57 -3.00 23.45
CA ASP A 214 -6.89 -3.20 24.73
C ASP A 214 -7.74 -4.10 25.67
N GLU A 215 -9.05 -3.86 25.74
CA GLU A 215 -10.00 -4.71 26.51
C GLU A 215 -10.03 -6.16 26.01
N LEU A 216 -9.99 -6.37 24.69
CA LEU A 216 -9.99 -7.71 24.08
C LEU A 216 -8.70 -8.48 24.40
N VAL A 217 -7.55 -7.79 24.37
CA VAL A 217 -6.25 -8.37 24.75
C VAL A 217 -6.27 -8.77 26.23
N ASP A 218 -6.75 -7.89 27.10
CA ASP A 218 -6.84 -8.15 28.54
C ASP A 218 -7.80 -9.31 28.85
N PHE A 219 -8.95 -9.38 28.15
CA PHE A 219 -9.90 -10.48 28.27
C PHE A 219 -9.26 -11.81 27.89
N ALA A 220 -8.52 -11.85 26.77
CA ALA A 220 -7.83 -13.06 26.31
C ALA A 220 -6.77 -13.53 27.32
N LEU A 221 -6.03 -12.62 27.94
CA LEU A 221 -5.04 -12.94 28.98
C LEU A 221 -5.67 -13.54 30.25
N GLN A 222 -6.91 -13.17 30.58
CA GLN A 222 -7.63 -13.68 31.76
C GLN A 222 -8.27 -15.06 31.52
N HIS A 223 -8.53 -15.43 30.26
CA HIS A 223 -9.25 -16.66 29.87
C HIS A 223 -8.35 -17.70 29.18
N THR A 224 -7.05 -17.42 29.02
CA THR A 224 -6.04 -18.39 28.55
C THR A 224 -5.26 -19.07 29.69
N GLY A 225 -5.84 -19.09 30.90
CA GLY A 225 -5.34 -19.80 32.09
C GLY A 225 -5.97 -21.18 32.27
#